data_AF-A0A3R6SPB3-F1
#
_entry.id   AF-A0A3R6SPB3-F1
#
_cell.length_a   1.000
_cell.length_b   1.000
_cell.length_c   1.000
_cell.angle_alpha   90.00
_cell.angle_beta   90.00
_cell.angle_gamma   90.00
#
_symmetry.space_group_name_H-M   'P 1'
#
loop_
_entity.id
_entity.type
_entity.pdbx_description
1 polymer ?
#
loop_
_entity_poly.entity_id
_entity_poly.type
_entity_poly.pdbx_seq_one_letter_code
_entity_poly.pdbx_strand_id
1 'polypeptide(L)'
;MSNNSFDISGDLVRIHTADGMFHAVASIRDDYRDELMSVTWGKNGKYFYNAKLGYLHRYIMEKWYTKEILDTMTADNFVVDHMDGDGFNCNINNLCFLSRNENVAKGNTLDIECKNTEHIALKMFKDFQTELIQITIFFNYPAKLILEGLERDAVVELAFLLYDADYRIVINDARSIMLDYRNNYEFIPNKLRFIDYQIEGSYGVAPGIKWFEEYISGKHGHGVALLNRVAPIKNWTKEKKREYISIR
;
A
#
# COMPACT_ATOMS: atom_id res chain seq x y z
N MET A 1 -18.12 25.82 -14.20
CA MET A 1 -17.67 25.54 -12.82
C MET A 1 -17.88 24.06 -12.56
N SER A 2 -16.98 23.41 -11.81
CA SER A 2 -17.12 22.01 -11.43
C SER A 2 -18.32 21.80 -10.52
N ASN A 3 -18.96 20.62 -10.60
CA ASN A 3 -20.00 20.19 -9.67
C ASN A 3 -19.45 19.42 -8.45
N ASN A 4 -18.12 19.25 -8.35
CA ASN A 4 -17.49 18.63 -7.18
C ASN A 4 -17.23 19.67 -6.08
N SER A 5 -17.17 19.20 -4.83
CA SER A 5 -16.49 19.92 -3.75
C SER A 5 -15.08 19.38 -3.55
N PHE A 6 -14.19 20.26 -3.07
CA PHE A 6 -12.76 19.98 -2.95
C PHE A 6 -12.26 20.39 -1.56
N ASP A 7 -11.68 19.43 -0.83
CA ASP A 7 -11.05 19.68 0.46
C ASP A 7 -9.53 19.50 0.33
N ILE A 8 -8.78 20.58 0.53
CA ILE A 8 -7.32 20.58 0.37
C ILE A 8 -6.64 20.53 1.74
N SER A 9 -5.66 19.63 1.87
CA SER A 9 -4.84 19.48 3.07
C SER A 9 -3.40 19.20 2.66
N GLY A 10 -2.54 20.22 2.78
CA GLY A 10 -1.16 20.16 2.32
C GLY A 10 -1.08 19.94 0.81
N ASP A 11 -0.40 18.87 0.40
CA ASP A 11 -0.19 18.43 -0.97
C ASP A 11 -1.27 17.46 -1.47
N LEU A 12 -2.39 17.32 -0.74
CA LEU A 12 -3.50 16.45 -1.10
C LEU A 12 -4.80 17.22 -1.31
N VAL A 13 -5.59 16.76 -2.27
CA VAL A 13 -6.98 17.16 -2.49
C VAL A 13 -7.90 15.95 -2.35
N ARG A 14 -8.98 16.11 -1.60
CA ARG A 14 -10.13 15.20 -1.62
C ARG A 14 -11.19 15.78 -2.54
N ILE A 15 -11.63 14.98 -3.51
CA ILE A 15 -12.62 15.37 -4.52
C ILE A 15 -13.89 14.61 -4.20
N HIS A 16 -14.96 15.31 -3.87
CA HIS A 16 -16.26 14.71 -3.54
C HIS A 16 -17.23 14.88 -4.71
N THR A 17 -17.99 13.84 -5.03
CA THR A 17 -19.11 13.94 -5.98
C THR A 17 -20.23 14.78 -5.37
N ALA A 18 -21.05 15.41 -6.23
CA ALA A 18 -22.13 16.30 -5.79
C ALA A 18 -23.15 15.62 -4.84
N ASP A 19 -23.35 14.31 -5.01
CA ASP A 19 -24.21 13.48 -4.16
C ASP A 19 -23.53 13.03 -2.85
N GLY A 20 -22.24 13.33 -2.66
CA GLY A 20 -21.45 12.92 -1.49
C GLY A 20 -21.15 11.42 -1.42
N MET A 21 -21.59 10.62 -2.39
CA MET A 21 -21.53 9.16 -2.33
C MET A 21 -20.13 8.60 -2.62
N PHE A 22 -19.33 9.33 -3.40
CA PHE A 22 -17.98 8.92 -3.77
C PHE A 22 -16.99 10.04 -3.54
N HIS A 23 -15.78 9.65 -3.18
CA HIS A 23 -14.65 10.56 -3.12
C HIS A 23 -13.40 9.90 -3.67
N ALA A 24 -12.49 10.73 -4.17
CA ALA A 24 -11.13 10.33 -4.52
C ALA A 24 -10.14 11.24 -3.79
N VAL A 25 -8.95 10.73 -3.56
CA VAL A 25 -7.82 11.48 -3.03
C VAL A 25 -6.78 11.60 -4.15
N ALA A 26 -6.21 12.78 -4.35
CA ALA A 26 -5.15 12.98 -5.32
C ALA A 26 -4.07 13.93 -4.78
N SER A 27 -2.86 13.81 -5.31
CA SER A 27 -1.83 14.82 -5.07
C SER A 27 -2.16 16.11 -5.82
N ILE A 28 -1.89 17.26 -5.20
CA ILE A 28 -2.14 18.59 -5.77
C ILE A 28 -0.91 19.47 -5.63
N ARG A 29 -0.66 20.28 -6.66
CA ARG A 29 0.36 21.34 -6.70
C ARG A 29 -0.21 22.58 -7.35
N ASP A 30 0.38 23.73 -7.07
CA ASP A 30 -0.13 25.02 -7.52
C ASP A 30 -0.17 25.16 -9.05
N ASP A 31 0.76 24.54 -9.77
CA ASP A 31 0.89 24.64 -11.23
C ASP A 31 -0.25 23.98 -12.02
N TYR A 32 -1.01 23.06 -11.41
CA TYR A 32 -2.14 22.39 -12.05
C TYR A 32 -3.43 22.35 -11.19
N ARG A 33 -3.40 23.00 -10.02
CA ARG A 33 -4.54 23.06 -9.08
C ARG A 33 -5.81 23.55 -9.75
N ASP A 34 -5.74 24.70 -10.40
CA ASP A 34 -6.93 25.34 -11.00
C ASP A 34 -7.50 24.49 -12.14
N GLU A 35 -6.64 23.85 -12.94
CA GLU A 35 -7.07 22.94 -14.00
C GLU A 35 -7.82 21.73 -13.42
N LEU A 36 -7.24 21.06 -12.41
CA LEU A 36 -7.85 19.89 -11.76
C LEU A 36 -9.22 20.22 -11.16
N MET A 37 -9.34 21.41 -10.55
CA MET A 37 -10.57 21.88 -9.89
C MET A 37 -11.59 22.50 -10.86
N SER A 38 -11.18 22.84 -12.09
CA SER A 38 -12.05 23.43 -13.10
C SER A 38 -13.03 22.43 -13.72
N VAL A 39 -12.77 21.12 -13.60
CA VAL A 39 -13.56 20.06 -14.22
C VAL A 39 -14.37 19.25 -13.21
N THR A 40 -15.45 18.64 -13.68
CA THR A 40 -16.26 17.71 -12.87
C THR A 40 -15.75 16.28 -13.06
N TRP A 41 -15.23 15.70 -12.00
CA TRP A 41 -14.86 14.29 -11.87
C TRP A 41 -16.06 13.44 -11.46
N GLY A 42 -16.16 12.27 -12.07
CA GLY A 42 -17.16 11.27 -11.72
C GLY A 42 -16.55 9.87 -11.65
N LYS A 43 -17.29 8.95 -11.04
CA LYS A 43 -16.92 7.53 -10.98
C LYS A 43 -17.14 6.88 -12.34
N ASN A 44 -16.12 6.17 -12.82
CA ASN A 44 -16.19 5.28 -13.98
C ASN A 44 -15.61 3.92 -13.59
N GLY A 45 -16.49 2.98 -13.23
CA GLY A 45 -16.09 1.69 -12.69
C GLY A 45 -15.32 1.84 -11.37
N LYS A 46 -14.05 1.42 -11.37
CA LYS A 46 -13.15 1.46 -10.19
C LYS A 46 -12.32 2.75 -10.09
N TYR A 47 -12.51 3.73 -10.98
CA TYR A 47 -11.66 4.90 -11.08
C TYR A 47 -12.46 6.20 -11.15
N PHE A 48 -11.80 7.33 -10.90
CA PHE A 48 -12.33 8.66 -11.23
C PHE A 48 -11.93 9.06 -12.66
N TYR A 49 -12.86 9.71 -13.35
CA TYR A 49 -12.74 10.09 -14.75
C TYR A 49 -13.40 11.44 -15.05
N ASN A 50 -12.85 12.15 -16.00
CA ASN A 50 -13.46 13.31 -16.64
C ASN A 50 -13.21 13.26 -18.17
N ALA A 51 -14.16 13.76 -18.97
CA ALA A 51 -14.07 13.70 -20.43
C ALA A 51 -12.92 14.54 -21.03
N LYS A 52 -12.52 15.64 -20.37
CA LYS A 52 -11.45 16.54 -20.82
C LYS A 52 -10.07 16.03 -20.40
N LEU A 53 -9.93 15.62 -19.14
CA LEU A 53 -8.64 15.26 -18.53
C LEU A 53 -8.38 13.75 -18.44
N GLY A 54 -9.35 12.92 -18.83
CA GLY A 54 -9.23 11.46 -18.77
C GLY A 54 -9.35 10.89 -17.35
N TYR A 55 -8.63 9.82 -17.07
CA TYR A 55 -8.60 9.19 -15.75
C TYR A 55 -7.72 9.97 -14.77
N LEU A 56 -8.21 10.16 -13.55
CA LEU A 56 -7.53 11.00 -12.54
C LEU A 56 -6.11 10.53 -12.24
N HIS A 57 -5.89 9.23 -12.02
CA HIS A 57 -4.55 8.69 -11.75
C HIS A 57 -3.57 8.90 -12.92
N ARG A 58 -4.04 8.85 -14.17
CA ARG A 58 -3.21 9.13 -15.35
C ARG A 58 -2.88 10.62 -15.45
N TYR A 59 -3.87 11.48 -15.19
CA TYR A 59 -3.66 12.92 -15.12
C TYR A 59 -2.63 13.30 -14.06
N ILE A 60 -2.69 12.71 -12.86
CA ILE A 60 -1.70 12.94 -11.81
C ILE A 60 -0.30 12.47 -12.27
N MET A 61 -0.18 11.28 -12.86
CA MET A 61 1.10 10.81 -13.39
C MET A 61 1.66 11.74 -14.48
N GLU A 62 0.81 12.26 -15.37
CA GLU A 62 1.22 13.24 -16.39
C GLU A 62 1.80 14.51 -15.77
N LYS A 63 1.16 15.05 -14.73
CA LYS A 63 1.63 16.29 -14.07
C LYS A 63 2.94 16.11 -13.28
N TRP A 64 3.25 14.90 -12.84
CA TRP A 64 4.43 14.60 -12.04
C TRP A 64 5.61 14.05 -12.84
N TYR A 65 5.37 13.26 -13.90
CA TYR A 65 6.41 12.70 -14.77
C TYR A 65 6.53 13.37 -16.13
N THR A 66 5.58 14.19 -16.57
CA THR A 66 5.36 14.69 -17.95
C THR A 66 4.52 13.77 -18.84
N LYS A 67 3.95 14.38 -19.89
CA LYS A 67 3.17 13.70 -20.91
C LYS A 67 4.03 12.77 -21.76
N GLU A 68 5.24 13.19 -22.10
CA GLU A 68 6.18 12.40 -22.89
C GLU A 68 6.51 11.07 -22.20
N ILE A 69 6.75 11.09 -20.88
CA ILE A 69 7.00 9.87 -20.11
C ILE A 69 5.75 8.99 -20.07
N LEU A 70 4.57 9.56 -19.77
CA LEU A 70 3.32 8.80 -19.72
C LEU A 70 2.99 8.12 -21.05
N ASP A 71 3.18 8.82 -22.16
CA ASP A 71 2.93 8.31 -23.51
C ASP A 71 3.94 7.20 -23.86
N THR A 72 5.23 7.39 -23.55
CA THR A 72 6.29 6.38 -23.76
C THR A 72 5.97 5.10 -23.00
N MET A 73 5.69 5.20 -21.70
CA MET A 73 5.33 4.04 -20.87
C MET A 73 4.05 3.35 -21.38
N THR A 74 3.07 4.12 -21.85
CA THR A 74 1.85 3.56 -22.43
C THR A 74 2.13 2.80 -23.73
N ALA A 75 2.99 3.34 -24.59
CA ALA A 75 3.42 2.69 -25.83
C ALA A 75 4.19 1.37 -25.55
N ASP A 76 4.98 1.35 -24.48
CA ASP A 76 5.72 0.17 -23.99
C ASP A 76 4.84 -0.81 -23.20
N ASN A 77 3.51 -0.68 -23.27
CA ASN A 77 2.52 -1.54 -22.61
C ASN A 77 2.61 -1.55 -21.07
N PHE A 78 3.02 -0.43 -20.48
CA PHE A 78 2.85 -0.16 -19.05
C PHE A 78 1.50 0.51 -18.78
N VAL A 79 1.04 0.34 -17.55
CA VAL A 79 -0.13 0.99 -16.97
C VAL A 79 0.28 1.74 -15.71
N VAL A 80 -0.58 2.65 -15.26
CA VAL A 80 -0.44 3.29 -13.95
C VAL A 80 -1.16 2.40 -12.92
N ASP A 81 -0.38 1.69 -12.12
CA ASP A 81 -0.86 0.85 -11.01
C ASP A 81 -1.11 1.70 -9.75
N HIS A 82 -2.07 1.26 -8.95
CA HIS A 82 -2.32 1.78 -7.60
C HIS A 82 -1.74 0.76 -6.62
N MET A 83 -0.69 1.14 -5.90
CA MET A 83 0.06 0.20 -5.05
C MET A 83 -0.79 -0.43 -3.96
N ASP A 84 -1.77 0.32 -3.43
CA ASP A 84 -2.74 -0.16 -2.45
C ASP A 84 -3.99 -0.86 -3.04
N GLY A 85 -4.11 -0.91 -4.37
CA GLY A 85 -5.24 -1.49 -5.09
C GLY A 85 -6.52 -0.64 -5.09
N ASP A 86 -6.49 0.59 -4.56
CA ASP A 86 -7.63 1.50 -4.53
C ASP A 86 -7.56 2.53 -5.67
N GLY A 87 -8.40 2.34 -6.69
CA GLY A 87 -8.50 3.23 -7.85
C GLY A 87 -9.01 4.65 -7.56
N PHE A 88 -9.41 4.93 -6.31
CA PHE A 88 -9.77 6.26 -5.83
C PHE A 88 -8.63 6.96 -5.07
N ASN A 89 -7.52 6.26 -4.78
CA ASN A 89 -6.33 6.84 -4.17
C ASN A 89 -5.27 7.19 -5.23
N CYS A 90 -5.46 8.35 -5.87
CA CYS A 90 -4.56 8.93 -6.87
C CYS A 90 -3.44 9.80 -6.26
N ASN A 91 -3.03 9.56 -5.01
CA ASN A 91 -1.83 10.17 -4.44
C ASN A 91 -0.61 9.70 -5.24
N ILE A 92 0.29 10.59 -5.65
CA ILE A 92 1.48 10.25 -6.44
C ILE A 92 2.36 9.18 -5.75
N ASN A 93 2.43 9.19 -4.42
CA ASN A 93 3.14 8.19 -3.61
C ASN A 93 2.46 6.81 -3.59
N ASN A 94 1.25 6.69 -4.14
CA ASN A 94 0.52 5.43 -4.34
C ASN A 94 0.53 4.98 -5.80
N LEU A 95 1.04 5.78 -6.73
CA LEU A 95 1.02 5.48 -8.16
C LEU A 95 2.40 5.03 -8.64
N CYS A 96 2.43 4.01 -9.47
CA CYS A 96 3.65 3.54 -10.11
C CYS A 96 3.37 3.03 -11.51
N PHE A 97 4.33 3.16 -12.42
CA PHE A 97 4.25 2.43 -13.68
C PHE A 97 4.51 0.94 -13.44
N LEU A 98 3.68 0.09 -14.02
CA LEU A 98 3.82 -1.36 -13.97
C LEU A 98 3.43 -1.95 -15.33
N SER A 99 4.14 -2.96 -15.82
CA SER A 99 3.78 -3.59 -17.09
C SER A 99 2.36 -4.17 -16.98
N ARG A 100 1.60 -4.15 -18.08
CA ARG A 100 0.22 -4.63 -18.06
C ARG A 100 0.09 -6.06 -17.53
N ASN A 101 1.01 -6.94 -17.90
CA ASN A 101 0.99 -8.34 -17.46
C ASN A 101 1.23 -8.46 -15.95
N GLU A 102 2.20 -7.72 -15.42
CA GLU A 102 2.46 -7.71 -13.98
C GLU A 102 1.30 -7.09 -13.19
N ASN A 103 0.69 -6.03 -13.70
CA ASN A 103 -0.49 -5.41 -13.09
C ASN A 103 -1.68 -6.39 -13.04
N VAL A 104 -1.94 -7.12 -14.12
CA VAL A 104 -2.98 -8.17 -14.14
C VAL A 104 -2.63 -9.29 -13.16
N ALA A 105 -1.38 -9.74 -13.13
CA ALA A 105 -0.93 -10.76 -12.20
C ALA A 105 -1.10 -10.30 -10.73
N LYS A 106 -0.69 -9.07 -10.40
CA LYS A 106 -0.87 -8.46 -9.07
C LYS A 106 -2.35 -8.40 -8.69
N GLY A 107 -3.19 -7.92 -9.60
CA GLY A 107 -4.63 -7.83 -9.42
C GLY A 107 -5.33 -9.18 -9.14
N ASN A 108 -4.84 -10.26 -9.75
CA ASN A 108 -5.36 -11.63 -9.58
C ASN A 108 -4.70 -12.41 -8.43
N THR A 109 -3.69 -11.85 -7.77
CA THR A 109 -2.97 -12.49 -6.66
C THR A 109 -2.95 -11.55 -5.47
N LEU A 110 -1.85 -10.82 -5.27
CA LEU A 110 -1.56 -9.99 -4.11
C LEU A 110 -2.73 -9.05 -3.74
N ASP A 111 -3.36 -8.38 -4.71
CA ASP A 111 -4.45 -7.45 -4.43
C ASP A 111 -5.72 -8.14 -3.90
N ILE A 112 -5.97 -9.39 -4.28
CA ILE A 112 -7.05 -10.20 -3.69
C ILE A 112 -6.65 -10.61 -2.27
N GLU A 113 -5.40 -10.99 -2.08
CA GLU A 113 -4.92 -11.46 -0.79
C GLU A 113 -4.91 -10.36 0.27
N CYS A 114 -4.50 -9.16 -0.08
CA CYS A 114 -4.44 -7.99 0.80
C CYS A 114 -5.80 -7.33 1.07
N LYS A 115 -6.90 -7.84 0.52
CA LYS A 115 -8.27 -7.37 0.85
C LYS A 115 -8.75 -7.90 2.19
N ASN A 116 -8.44 -9.15 2.52
CA ASN A 116 -8.75 -9.68 3.85
C ASN A 116 -7.60 -9.32 4.79
N THR A 117 -7.87 -8.36 5.66
CA THR A 117 -6.93 -7.85 6.66
C THR A 117 -7.09 -8.51 8.03
N GLU A 118 -8.01 -9.45 8.20
CA GLU A 118 -8.37 -10.01 9.52
C GLU A 118 -7.17 -10.57 10.26
N HIS A 119 -6.24 -11.21 9.54
CA HIS A 119 -5.05 -11.83 10.11
C HIS A 119 -3.78 -11.02 9.84
N ILE A 120 -3.69 -10.37 8.68
CA ILE A 120 -2.52 -9.62 8.24
C ILE A 120 -2.93 -8.41 7.40
N ALA A 121 -2.45 -7.23 7.76
CA ALA A 121 -2.58 -6.02 6.99
C ALA A 121 -1.23 -5.64 6.37
N LEU A 122 -1.02 -6.06 5.13
CA LEU A 122 0.14 -5.71 4.32
C LEU A 122 -0.23 -4.60 3.32
N LYS A 123 0.57 -3.53 3.28
CA LYS A 123 0.43 -2.42 2.32
C LYS A 123 1.79 -1.98 1.79
N MET A 124 1.79 -1.43 0.58
CA MET A 124 2.97 -0.88 -0.07
C MET A 124 2.83 0.63 -0.27
N PHE A 125 3.93 1.35 -0.14
CA PHE A 125 3.98 2.80 -0.32
C PHE A 125 5.26 3.17 -1.05
N LYS A 126 5.21 4.13 -1.96
CA LYS A 126 6.40 4.69 -2.59
C LYS A 126 6.60 6.11 -2.11
N ASP A 127 7.82 6.46 -1.76
CA ASP A 127 8.21 7.87 -1.62
C ASP A 127 8.67 8.35 -3.00
N PHE A 128 7.92 9.27 -3.61
CA PHE A 128 8.22 9.76 -4.96
C PHE A 128 9.55 10.52 -5.06
N GLN A 129 9.99 11.19 -3.98
CA GLN A 129 11.20 12.00 -4.03
C GLN A 129 12.46 11.12 -4.01
N THR A 130 12.43 10.09 -3.19
CA THR A 130 13.56 9.15 -3.02
C THR A 130 13.45 7.92 -3.92
N GLU A 131 12.29 7.70 -4.53
CA GLU A 131 11.91 6.50 -5.29
C GLU A 131 11.97 5.20 -4.48
N LEU A 132 12.13 5.30 -3.15
CA LEU A 132 12.14 4.16 -2.23
C LEU A 132 10.74 3.63 -2.00
N ILE A 133 10.63 2.31 -1.84
CA ILE A 133 9.36 1.64 -1.58
C ILE A 133 9.39 1.06 -0.16
N GLN A 134 8.29 1.20 0.57
CA GLN A 134 8.08 0.57 1.87
C GLN A 134 6.99 -0.48 1.79
N ILE A 135 7.24 -1.66 2.36
CA ILE A 135 6.19 -2.57 2.80
C ILE A 135 5.93 -2.30 4.28
N THR A 136 4.67 -2.07 4.64
CA THR A 136 4.22 -2.02 6.04
C THR A 136 3.35 -3.23 6.32
N ILE A 137 3.56 -3.88 7.45
CA ILE A 137 2.85 -5.10 7.83
C ILE A 137 2.40 -4.97 9.27
N PHE A 138 1.11 -5.22 9.51
CA PHE A 138 0.61 -5.51 10.84
C PHE A 138 0.00 -6.90 10.87
N PHE A 139 0.45 -7.74 11.79
CA PHE A 139 -0.04 -9.09 11.99
C PHE A 139 -1.10 -9.05 13.09
N ASN A 140 -2.37 -8.91 12.71
CA ASN A 140 -3.50 -8.96 13.66
C ASN A 140 -3.52 -10.28 14.43
N TYR A 141 -3.05 -11.35 13.80
CA TYR A 141 -2.61 -12.57 14.47
C TYR A 141 -1.08 -12.66 14.36
N PRO A 142 -0.30 -12.70 15.46
CA PRO A 142 1.16 -12.59 15.39
C PRO A 142 1.82 -13.67 14.52
N ALA A 143 2.77 -13.28 13.68
CA ALA A 143 3.53 -14.22 12.87
C ALA A 143 4.72 -14.79 13.65
N LYS A 144 4.98 -16.10 13.54
CA LYS A 144 6.20 -16.72 14.05
C LYS A 144 7.41 -16.16 13.32
N LEU A 145 8.36 -15.58 14.05
CA LEU A 145 9.61 -15.08 13.49
C LEU A 145 10.53 -16.25 13.17
N ILE A 146 10.93 -16.38 11.90
CA ILE A 146 11.94 -17.35 11.48
C ILE A 146 13.22 -16.59 11.15
N LEU A 147 14.14 -16.58 12.12
CA LEU A 147 15.43 -15.91 12.01
C LEU A 147 16.53 -16.80 12.60
N GLU A 148 17.66 -16.88 11.90
CA GLU A 148 18.83 -17.63 12.37
C GLU A 148 19.40 -16.98 13.64
N GLY A 149 19.77 -17.81 14.62
CA GLY A 149 20.37 -17.33 15.87
C GLY A 149 19.38 -16.85 16.95
N LEU A 150 18.07 -17.04 16.76
CA LEU A 150 17.09 -16.82 17.84
C LEU A 150 17.32 -17.83 18.98
N GLU A 151 17.58 -17.31 20.20
CA GLU A 151 17.74 -18.15 21.40
C GLU A 151 16.42 -18.75 21.90
N ARG A 152 15.29 -18.11 21.55
CA ARG A 152 13.93 -18.48 21.97
C ARG A 152 12.96 -18.18 20.84
N ASP A 153 11.83 -18.89 20.83
CA ASP A 153 10.72 -18.57 19.94
C ASP A 153 10.30 -17.10 20.14
N ALA A 154 9.96 -16.46 19.04
CA ALA A 154 9.46 -15.09 19.01
C ALA A 154 8.37 -14.95 17.95
N VAL A 155 7.50 -13.97 18.17
CA VAL A 155 6.49 -13.56 17.21
C VAL A 155 6.69 -12.11 16.79
N VAL A 156 6.14 -11.75 15.64
CA VAL A 156 6.14 -10.40 15.07
C VAL A 156 4.71 -9.90 14.97
N GLU A 157 4.45 -8.72 15.51
CA GLU A 157 3.17 -8.01 15.35
C GLU A 157 3.27 -6.90 14.29
N LEU A 158 4.45 -6.31 14.10
CA LEU A 158 4.64 -5.15 13.22
C LEU A 158 5.99 -5.23 12.50
N ALA A 159 5.96 -4.98 11.19
CA ALA A 159 7.17 -4.86 10.39
C ALA A 159 7.06 -3.72 9.37
N PHE A 160 8.16 -2.98 9.22
CA PHE A 160 8.40 -2.04 8.15
C PHE A 160 9.65 -2.46 7.41
N LEU A 161 9.58 -2.52 6.09
CA LEU A 161 10.66 -2.97 5.21
C LEU A 161 10.89 -1.92 4.13
N LEU A 162 12.11 -1.42 4.00
CA LEU A 162 12.48 -0.40 3.02
C LEU A 162 13.22 -1.03 1.83
N TYR A 163 12.83 -0.66 0.62
CA TYR A 163 13.34 -1.20 -0.62
C TYR A 163 13.91 -0.10 -1.51
N ASP A 164 15.10 -0.36 -2.04
CA ASP A 164 15.72 0.35 -3.15
C ASP A 164 15.80 -0.63 -4.33
N ALA A 165 14.65 -0.97 -4.89
CA ALA A 165 14.53 -2.02 -5.89
C ALA A 165 13.38 -1.73 -6.84
N ASP A 166 13.42 -2.37 -8.01
CA ASP A 166 12.32 -2.38 -8.96
C ASP A 166 11.02 -2.82 -8.28
N TYR A 167 9.91 -2.14 -8.59
CA TYR A 167 8.61 -2.41 -7.96
C TYR A 167 8.18 -3.89 -8.07
N ARG A 168 8.55 -4.59 -9.15
CA ARG A 168 8.25 -6.04 -9.32
C ARG A 168 8.95 -6.90 -8.27
N ILE A 169 10.16 -6.52 -7.84
CA ILE A 169 10.88 -7.22 -6.76
C ILE A 169 10.08 -7.11 -5.47
N VAL A 170 9.58 -5.90 -5.16
CA VAL A 170 8.80 -5.63 -3.95
C VAL A 170 7.44 -6.34 -3.97
N ILE A 171 6.74 -6.37 -5.11
CA ILE A 171 5.50 -7.15 -5.28
C ILE A 171 5.76 -8.63 -4.99
N ASN A 172 6.87 -9.17 -5.48
CA ASN A 172 7.21 -10.58 -5.26
C ASN A 172 7.57 -10.87 -3.80
N ASP A 173 8.25 -9.94 -3.10
CA ASP A 173 8.49 -10.10 -1.66
C ASP A 173 7.18 -10.03 -0.87
N ALA A 174 6.28 -9.11 -1.22
CA ALA A 174 4.94 -9.05 -0.63
C ALA A 174 4.15 -10.35 -0.83
N ARG A 175 4.21 -10.95 -2.03
CA ARG A 175 3.60 -12.28 -2.30
C ARG A 175 4.23 -13.38 -1.46
N SER A 176 5.55 -13.42 -1.34
CA SER A 176 6.26 -14.41 -0.52
C SER A 176 5.87 -14.30 0.96
N ILE A 177 5.79 -13.06 1.49
CA ILE A 177 5.31 -12.81 2.86
C ILE A 177 3.89 -13.34 3.04
N MET A 178 2.97 -12.98 2.13
CA MET A 178 1.58 -13.42 2.22
C MET A 178 1.45 -14.94 2.16
N LEU A 179 2.25 -15.60 1.32
CA LEU A 179 2.26 -17.06 1.17
C LEU A 179 2.79 -17.77 2.42
N ASP A 180 3.97 -17.36 2.91
CA ASP A 180 4.58 -17.95 4.12
C ASP A 180 3.67 -17.76 5.34
N TYR A 181 3.05 -16.58 5.46
CA TYR A 181 2.14 -16.29 6.55
C TYR A 181 0.82 -17.08 6.45
N ARG A 182 0.21 -17.21 5.27
CA ARG A 182 -1.05 -17.95 5.13
C ARG A 182 -0.91 -19.44 5.32
N ASN A 183 0.24 -20.00 4.92
CA ASN A 183 0.47 -21.43 5.03
C ASN A 183 0.87 -21.84 6.45
N ASN A 184 1.75 -21.05 7.09
CA ASN A 184 2.41 -21.46 8.32
C ASN A 184 2.35 -20.41 9.45
N TYR A 185 1.75 -19.25 9.22
CA TYR A 185 1.83 -18.08 10.09
C TYR A 185 3.28 -17.63 10.35
N GLU A 186 4.16 -17.79 9.36
CA GLU A 186 5.58 -17.47 9.47
C GLU A 186 5.92 -16.12 8.83
N PHE A 187 6.89 -15.44 9.42
CA PHE A 187 7.56 -14.29 8.82
C PHE A 187 9.06 -14.55 8.74
N ILE A 188 9.60 -14.56 7.52
CA ILE A 188 10.97 -15.02 7.23
C ILE A 188 11.77 -13.87 6.58
N PRO A 189 12.23 -12.87 7.35
CA PRO A 189 12.82 -11.65 6.79
C PRO A 189 14.08 -11.92 5.95
N ASN A 190 14.89 -12.92 6.29
CA ASN A 190 16.14 -13.23 5.60
C ASN A 190 15.98 -13.66 4.12
N LYS A 191 14.75 -13.99 3.68
CA LYS A 191 14.47 -14.33 2.27
C LYS A 191 14.13 -13.11 1.40
N LEU A 192 13.94 -11.95 2.01
CA LEU A 192 13.44 -10.74 1.36
C LEU A 192 14.59 -9.83 0.94
N ARG A 193 14.30 -8.90 0.04
CA ARG A 193 15.32 -8.06 -0.64
C ARG A 193 15.31 -6.60 -0.16
N PHE A 194 14.77 -6.35 1.03
CA PHE A 194 14.81 -5.01 1.63
C PHE A 194 16.25 -4.59 1.95
N ILE A 195 16.51 -3.30 1.97
CA ILE A 195 17.81 -2.70 2.30
C ILE A 195 17.89 -2.18 3.74
N ASP A 196 16.74 -2.02 4.39
CA ASP A 196 16.61 -1.59 5.78
C ASP A 196 15.26 -2.06 6.33
N TYR A 197 15.13 -2.17 7.66
CA TYR A 197 13.95 -2.71 8.31
C TYR A 197 13.76 -2.18 9.74
N GLN A 198 12.51 -2.23 10.20
CA GLN A 198 12.13 -2.10 11.59
C GLN A 198 11.10 -3.20 11.89
N ILE A 199 11.46 -4.13 12.78
CA ILE A 199 10.61 -5.28 13.14
C ILE A 199 10.35 -5.23 14.64
N GLU A 200 9.08 -5.34 15.03
CA GLU A 200 8.63 -5.32 16.42
C GLU A 200 7.87 -6.60 16.74
N GLY A 201 8.24 -7.19 17.86
CA GLY A 201 7.85 -8.53 18.24
C GLY A 201 7.83 -8.73 19.76
N SER A 202 7.44 -9.94 20.16
CA SER A 202 7.53 -10.41 21.53
C SER A 202 8.10 -11.82 21.62
N TYR A 203 8.78 -12.14 22.73
CA TYR A 203 9.24 -13.51 22.95
C TYR A 203 8.07 -14.43 23.28
N GLY A 204 8.09 -15.64 22.70
CA GLY A 204 7.08 -16.66 22.90
C GLY A 204 6.48 -17.17 21.60
N VAL A 205 5.32 -17.80 21.72
CA VAL A 205 4.56 -18.39 20.62
C VAL A 205 3.21 -17.72 20.49
N ALA A 206 2.69 -17.65 19.27
CA ALA A 206 1.36 -17.12 19.03
C ALA A 206 0.30 -17.93 19.79
N PRO A 207 -0.79 -17.30 20.25
CA PRO A 207 -1.91 -18.03 20.84
C PRO A 207 -2.50 -19.00 19.81
N GLY A 208 -3.17 -20.07 20.25
CA GLY A 208 -3.75 -21.02 19.30
C GLY A 208 -4.77 -20.34 18.37
N ILE A 209 -4.62 -20.51 17.04
CA ILE A 209 -5.43 -19.83 16.02
C ILE A 209 -6.95 -19.92 16.25
N LYS A 210 -7.45 -21.06 16.76
CA LYS A 210 -8.87 -21.25 17.07
C LYS A 210 -9.41 -20.20 18.05
N TRP A 211 -8.60 -19.78 19.02
CA TRP A 211 -8.97 -18.74 19.97
C TRP A 211 -9.07 -17.38 19.29
N PHE A 212 -8.15 -17.08 18.38
CA PHE A 212 -8.19 -15.86 17.58
C PHE A 212 -9.44 -15.83 16.68
N GLU A 213 -9.69 -16.91 15.95
CA GLU A 213 -10.88 -17.07 15.08
C GLU A 213 -12.19 -16.95 15.88
N GLU A 214 -12.27 -17.57 17.06
CA GLU A 214 -13.43 -17.46 17.94
C GLU A 214 -13.65 -16.01 18.38
N TYR A 215 -12.57 -15.30 18.72
CA TYR A 215 -12.62 -13.91 19.15
C TYR A 215 -13.10 -12.97 18.03
N ILE A 216 -12.52 -13.08 16.83
CA ILE A 216 -12.93 -12.23 15.70
C ILE A 216 -14.32 -12.58 15.14
N SER A 217 -14.85 -13.78 15.44
CA SER A 217 -16.23 -14.15 15.05
C SER A 217 -17.32 -13.39 15.83
N GLY A 218 -16.97 -12.68 16.90
CA GLY A 218 -17.91 -11.90 17.71
C GLY A 218 -18.79 -12.74 18.65
N LYS A 219 -18.58 -14.06 18.73
CA LYS A 219 -19.35 -14.97 19.60
C LYS A 219 -19.31 -14.62 21.08
N HIS A 220 -18.26 -13.94 21.55
CA HIS A 220 -18.10 -13.55 22.95
C HIS A 220 -18.77 -12.20 23.31
N GLY A 221 -19.52 -11.57 22.39
CA GLY A 221 -20.24 -10.33 22.67
C GLY A 221 -19.36 -9.07 22.76
N HIS A 222 -18.07 -9.17 22.41
CA HIS A 222 -17.14 -8.05 22.29
C HIS A 222 -16.66 -7.92 20.84
N GLY A 223 -16.52 -6.67 20.36
CA GLY A 223 -15.94 -6.38 19.05
C GLY A 223 -14.41 -6.34 19.12
N VAL A 224 -13.74 -6.91 18.11
CA VAL A 224 -12.29 -6.88 17.98
C VAL A 224 -11.90 -5.73 17.06
N ALA A 225 -10.98 -4.87 17.51
CA ALA A 225 -10.38 -3.86 16.66
C ALA A 225 -9.26 -4.52 15.84
N LEU A 226 -9.43 -4.57 14.52
CA LEU A 226 -8.43 -5.07 13.59
C LEU A 226 -7.80 -3.89 12.84
N LEU A 227 -6.49 -3.92 12.68
CA LEU A 227 -5.79 -2.94 11.85
C LEU A 227 -5.90 -3.35 10.39
N ASN A 228 -6.34 -2.41 9.55
CA ASN A 228 -6.46 -2.62 8.09
C ASN A 228 -5.27 -2.07 7.32
N ARG A 229 -4.48 -1.19 7.95
CA ARG A 229 -3.26 -0.58 7.41
C ARG A 229 -2.44 0.04 8.53
N VAL A 230 -1.15 0.15 8.30
CA VAL A 230 -0.25 1.01 9.07
C VAL A 230 0.32 2.07 8.14
N ALA A 231 0.52 3.29 8.66
CA ALA A 231 1.14 4.34 7.86
C ALA A 231 2.64 4.04 7.65
N PRO A 232 3.22 4.34 6.48
CA PRO A 232 4.66 4.17 6.27
C PRO A 232 5.45 5.13 7.17
N ILE A 233 6.71 4.77 7.44
CA ILE A 233 7.63 5.63 8.17
C ILE A 233 7.99 6.82 7.28
N LYS A 234 7.69 8.04 7.73
CA LYS A 234 8.04 9.26 7.00
C LYS A 234 9.55 9.50 7.05
N ASN A 235 10.11 10.03 5.97
CA ASN A 235 11.51 10.43 5.84
C ASN A 235 12.52 9.28 6.10
N TRP A 236 12.14 8.05 5.76
CA TRP A 236 13.05 6.91 5.80
C TRP A 236 13.90 6.89 4.54
N THR A 237 15.22 6.91 4.71
CA THR A 237 16.21 7.09 3.63
C THR A 237 17.35 6.09 3.81
N LYS A 238 18.17 5.89 2.77
CA LYS A 238 19.31 4.95 2.80
C LYS A 238 20.37 5.36 3.83
N GLU A 239 20.48 6.66 4.10
CA GLU A 239 21.45 7.26 5.00
C GLU A 239 20.99 7.23 6.46
N LYS A 240 19.67 7.26 6.69
CA LYS A 240 19.06 7.21 8.03
C LYS A 240 18.59 5.79 8.34
N LYS A 241 19.57 4.88 8.48
CA LYS A 241 19.32 3.49 8.80
C LYS A 241 18.58 3.33 10.11
N ARG A 242 17.67 2.34 10.17
CA ARG A 242 16.97 1.95 11.39
C ARG A 242 17.44 0.60 11.90
N GLU A 243 17.60 -0.39 11.02
CA GLU A 243 18.09 -1.75 11.25
C GLU A 243 17.93 -2.22 12.71
N TYR A 244 16.70 -2.43 13.16
CA TYR A 244 16.48 -3.01 14.49
C TYR A 244 15.30 -3.97 14.53
N ILE A 245 15.52 -5.07 15.28
CA ILE A 245 14.49 -5.98 15.74
C ILE A 245 14.30 -5.71 17.23
N SER A 246 13.12 -5.25 17.62
CA SER A 246 12.75 -5.08 19.03
C SER A 246 11.84 -6.23 19.44
N ILE A 247 12.41 -7.30 20.01
CA ILE A 247 11.64 -8.36 20.66
C ILE A 247 11.57 -8.06 22.15
N ARG A 248 10.36 -7.88 22.68
CA ARG A 248 10.12 -7.55 24.09
C ARG A 248 9.52 -8.70 24.89
#